data_AF-A0A7Z0HUS3-F1
#
_entry.id   AF-A0A7Z0HUS3-F1
#
_cell.length_a   1.000
_cell.length_b   1.000
_cell.length_c   1.000
_cell.angle_alpha   90.00
_cell.angle_beta   90.00
_cell.angle_gamma   90.00
#
_symmetry.space_group_name_H-M   'P 1'
#
loop_
_entity.id
_entity.type
_entity.pdbx_description
1 polymer ?
#
loop_
_entity_poly.entity_id
_entity_poly.type
_entity_poly.pdbx_seq_one_letter_code
_entity_poly.pdbx_strand_id
1 'polypeptide(L)'
;MKQGKSAQIKKMRHIKSKQKFTSKSVLPEFNYNDFAGFLRARYYLTYNTKYSTETFEVASFFLDDVIATIVQQNFTKFTSNERATVNLNEVMQAALVNSDDRDWRYFVLLVPVLYDMQQFLVKESSVNKRFIAHAPKFDINFWRMIMRTVIAINFFKWQGKDVAEMMKTSNAIDELQFKFLSESEDDDDFNLEIINETFRGLSPKMKPLKNTDDVQKLQPSLSPDEMQTEIEFADKSLQKFQEASVKDVVSDNVINMLHAFHEGMAREFNATHKLWRANLLNAFAEKHLLDYWTPQWRDLDGIGGEVKSYLTFLSSKKALTGLGDLVAGTLDIDRYIDVIAINSLLEKLDMKDIEKLS
;
A
#
# COMPACT_ATOMS: atom_id res chain seq x y z
N MET A 1 -44.29 -58.77 4.16
CA MET A 1 -43.06 -58.05 3.76
C MET A 1 -43.35 -56.64 3.18
N LYS A 2 -43.93 -55.71 3.95
CA LYS A 2 -44.19 -54.32 3.50
C LYS A 2 -43.33 -53.23 4.20
N GLN A 3 -42.55 -53.59 5.22
CA GLN A 3 -41.78 -52.62 6.02
C GLN A 3 -40.39 -52.25 5.43
N GLY A 4 -39.81 -53.05 4.54
CA GLY A 4 -38.48 -52.77 3.96
C GLY A 4 -38.47 -51.67 2.89
N LYS A 5 -39.52 -51.58 2.07
CA LYS A 5 -39.60 -50.61 0.95
C LYS A 5 -39.82 -49.17 1.43
N SER A 6 -40.61 -48.95 2.48
CA SER A 6 -40.87 -47.62 3.04
C SER A 6 -39.64 -47.02 3.73
N ALA A 7 -38.82 -47.85 4.41
CA ALA A 7 -37.55 -47.42 4.99
C ALA A 7 -36.53 -47.03 3.92
N GLN A 8 -36.44 -47.78 2.81
CA GLN A 8 -35.57 -47.44 1.67
C GLN A 8 -36.01 -46.15 0.95
N ILE A 9 -37.32 -45.91 0.80
CA ILE A 9 -37.85 -44.68 0.19
C ILE A 9 -37.60 -43.46 1.10
N LYS A 10 -37.74 -43.60 2.43
CA LYS A 10 -37.37 -42.53 3.37
C LYS A 10 -35.87 -42.22 3.33
N LYS A 11 -35.01 -43.25 3.27
CA LYS A 11 -33.55 -43.09 3.15
C LYS A 11 -33.17 -42.41 1.83
N MET A 12 -33.79 -42.79 0.71
CA MET A 12 -33.61 -42.13 -0.59
C MET A 12 -34.13 -40.70 -0.63
N ARG A 13 -35.27 -40.39 0.01
CA ARG A 13 -35.76 -39.00 0.14
C ARG A 13 -34.83 -38.15 1.00
N HIS A 14 -34.26 -38.70 2.08
CA HIS A 14 -33.26 -38.01 2.89
C HIS A 14 -31.92 -37.80 2.18
N ILE A 15 -31.50 -38.76 1.33
CA ILE A 15 -30.30 -38.62 0.50
C ILE A 15 -30.55 -37.60 -0.61
N LYS A 16 -31.72 -37.62 -1.27
CA LYS A 16 -32.12 -36.62 -2.27
C LYS A 16 -32.34 -35.23 -1.68
N SER A 17 -32.82 -35.12 -0.43
CA SER A 17 -32.90 -33.81 0.25
C SER A 17 -31.50 -33.32 0.64
N LYS A 18 -30.62 -34.17 1.17
CA LYS A 18 -29.21 -33.82 1.41
C LYS A 18 -28.46 -33.42 0.14
N GLN A 19 -28.71 -34.10 -0.99
CA GLN A 19 -28.12 -33.75 -2.28
C GLN A 19 -28.73 -32.48 -2.91
N LYS A 20 -30.01 -32.19 -2.68
CA LYS A 20 -30.64 -30.93 -3.10
C LYS A 20 -30.16 -29.71 -2.28
N PHE A 21 -29.65 -29.92 -1.07
CA PHE A 21 -29.08 -28.86 -0.22
C PHE A 21 -27.56 -28.69 -0.39
N THR A 22 -26.90 -29.50 -1.23
CA THR A 22 -25.54 -29.24 -1.70
C THR A 22 -25.58 -28.61 -3.09
N SER A 23 -26.29 -27.49 -3.26
CA SER A 23 -25.74 -26.49 -4.18
C SER A 23 -24.50 -25.96 -3.47
N LYS A 24 -23.30 -26.45 -3.85
CA LYS A 24 -22.08 -25.70 -3.55
C LYS A 24 -22.32 -24.33 -4.17
N SER A 25 -22.66 -23.33 -3.35
CA SER A 25 -22.81 -21.97 -3.83
C SER A 25 -21.48 -21.61 -4.46
N VAL A 26 -21.44 -21.57 -5.79
CA VAL A 26 -20.25 -21.15 -6.52
C VAL A 26 -19.97 -19.73 -6.07
N LEU A 27 -18.75 -19.48 -5.59
CA LEU A 27 -18.37 -18.14 -5.19
C LEU A 27 -18.30 -17.26 -6.45
N PRO A 28 -18.78 -16.01 -6.40
CA PRO A 28 -18.64 -15.09 -7.52
C PRO A 28 -17.15 -14.91 -7.84
N GLU A 29 -16.80 -14.65 -9.10
CA GLU A 29 -15.41 -14.44 -9.51
C GLU A 29 -14.68 -13.49 -8.56
N PHE A 30 -13.45 -13.83 -8.20
CA PHE A 30 -12.69 -13.04 -7.24
C PHE A 30 -12.23 -11.73 -7.89
N ASN A 31 -12.63 -10.61 -7.28
CA ASN A 31 -12.14 -9.28 -7.60
C ASN A 31 -11.28 -8.77 -6.45
N TYR A 32 -10.00 -8.52 -6.72
CA TYR A 32 -9.06 -8.03 -5.71
C TYR A 32 -9.48 -6.66 -5.16
N ASN A 33 -9.91 -5.74 -6.03
CA ASN A 33 -10.25 -4.37 -5.64
C ASN A 33 -11.49 -4.36 -4.72
N ASP A 34 -12.49 -5.17 -5.02
CA ASP A 34 -13.69 -5.28 -4.17
C ASP A 34 -13.32 -5.88 -2.80
N PHE A 35 -12.45 -6.89 -2.80
CA PHE A 35 -12.00 -7.56 -1.57
C PHE A 35 -11.13 -6.65 -0.69
N ALA A 36 -10.11 -6.02 -1.27
CA ALA A 36 -9.22 -5.09 -0.59
C ALA A 36 -9.99 -3.84 -0.13
N GLY A 37 -10.80 -3.25 -1.03
CA GLY A 37 -11.63 -2.09 -0.73
C GLY A 37 -12.61 -2.34 0.42
N PHE A 38 -13.22 -3.53 0.48
CA PHE A 38 -14.03 -3.92 1.64
C PHE A 38 -13.22 -3.92 2.93
N LEU A 39 -12.05 -4.56 2.97
CA LEU A 39 -11.23 -4.64 4.18
C LEU A 39 -10.70 -3.26 4.60
N ARG A 40 -10.23 -2.44 3.66
CA ARG A 40 -9.78 -1.06 3.90
C ARG A 40 -10.88 -0.22 4.54
N ALA A 41 -12.08 -0.21 3.95
CA ALA A 41 -13.21 0.56 4.47
C ALA A 41 -13.61 0.09 5.89
N ARG A 42 -13.58 -1.22 6.14
CA ARG A 42 -13.87 -1.79 7.45
C ARG A 42 -12.81 -1.43 8.49
N TYR A 43 -11.53 -1.43 8.10
CA TYR A 43 -10.43 -1.01 8.96
C TYR A 43 -10.54 0.46 9.32
N TYR A 44 -10.73 1.33 8.33
CA TYR A 44 -10.93 2.77 8.50
C TYR A 44 -12.07 3.06 9.49
N LEU A 45 -13.25 2.49 9.27
CA LEU A 45 -14.40 2.66 10.18
C LEU A 45 -14.17 2.15 11.60
N THR A 46 -13.19 1.26 11.80
CA THR A 46 -12.89 0.68 13.11
C THR A 46 -11.80 1.44 13.86
N TYR A 47 -10.79 1.97 13.16
CA TYR A 47 -9.54 2.42 13.77
C TYR A 47 -9.12 3.86 13.47
N ASN A 48 -9.77 4.57 12.53
CA ASN A 48 -9.35 5.93 12.12
C ASN A 48 -9.34 6.98 13.26
N THR A 49 -10.08 6.72 14.33
CA THR A 49 -10.21 7.60 15.51
C THR A 49 -9.50 7.04 16.74
N LYS A 50 -8.96 5.82 16.65
CA LYS A 50 -8.21 5.18 17.74
C LYS A 50 -6.76 5.66 17.76
N TYR A 51 -6.17 5.86 16.59
CA TYR A 51 -4.77 6.23 16.41
C TYR A 51 -4.64 7.68 15.98
N SER A 52 -3.45 8.26 16.17
CA SER A 52 -3.07 9.49 15.48
C SER A 52 -3.08 9.26 13.96
N THR A 53 -3.12 10.34 13.19
CA THR A 53 -3.19 10.25 11.73
C THR A 53 -1.93 9.57 11.17
N GLU A 54 -0.76 9.86 11.73
CA GLU A 54 0.52 9.28 11.35
C GLU A 54 0.54 7.76 11.52
N THR A 55 0.19 7.29 12.71
CA THR A 55 0.15 5.86 13.04
C THR A 55 -0.94 5.13 12.25
N PHE A 56 -2.10 5.77 12.03
CA PHE A 56 -3.17 5.19 11.24
C PHE A 56 -2.78 4.98 9.77
N GLU A 57 -2.15 5.97 9.15
CA GLU A 57 -1.78 5.91 7.73
C GLU A 57 -0.67 4.88 7.51
N VAL A 58 0.34 4.83 8.39
CA VAL A 58 1.33 3.75 8.41
C VAL A 58 0.66 2.37 8.51
N ALA A 59 -0.36 2.23 9.38
CA ALA A 59 -1.12 1.00 9.50
C ALA A 59 -1.96 0.68 8.26
N SER A 60 -2.51 1.69 7.57
CA SER A 60 -3.30 1.50 6.34
C SER A 60 -2.43 0.93 5.22
N PHE A 61 -1.25 1.51 5.01
CA PHE A 61 -0.25 1.00 4.07
C PHE A 61 0.14 -0.45 4.38
N PHE A 62 0.36 -0.77 5.66
CA PHE A 62 0.72 -2.13 6.05
C PHE A 62 -0.43 -3.13 5.87
N LEU A 63 -1.68 -2.70 6.14
CA LEU A 63 -2.85 -3.51 5.87
C LEU A 63 -2.92 -3.90 4.38
N ASP A 64 -2.59 -2.98 3.49
CA ASP A 64 -2.56 -3.20 2.05
C ASP A 64 -1.50 -4.21 1.62
N ASP A 65 -0.28 -4.06 2.12
CA ASP A 65 0.78 -5.04 1.89
C ASP A 65 0.40 -6.43 2.45
N VAL A 66 -0.26 -6.48 3.61
CA VAL A 66 -0.78 -7.72 4.20
C VAL A 66 -1.88 -8.33 3.33
N ILE A 67 -2.87 -7.56 2.87
CA ILE A 67 -3.95 -8.04 2.00
C ILE A 67 -3.38 -8.60 0.69
N ALA A 68 -2.46 -7.87 0.06
CA ALA A 68 -1.76 -8.31 -1.14
C ALA A 68 -1.04 -9.64 -0.90
N THR A 69 -0.32 -9.75 0.22
CA THR A 69 0.42 -10.95 0.60
C THR A 69 -0.51 -12.15 0.87
N ILE A 70 -1.65 -11.95 1.53
CA ILE A 70 -2.67 -12.99 1.74
C ILE A 70 -3.10 -13.59 0.40
N VAL A 71 -3.45 -12.73 -0.55
CA VAL A 71 -3.95 -13.14 -1.87
C VAL A 71 -2.84 -13.81 -2.67
N GLN A 72 -1.64 -13.24 -2.69
CA GLN A 72 -0.50 -13.78 -3.45
C GLN A 72 -0.12 -15.19 -2.97
N GLN A 73 0.03 -15.40 -1.66
CA GLN A 73 0.40 -16.70 -1.11
C GLN A 73 -0.72 -17.75 -1.26
N ASN A 74 -1.97 -17.33 -1.50
CA ASN A 74 -3.13 -18.21 -1.60
C ASN A 74 -3.90 -18.08 -2.92
N PHE A 75 -3.24 -17.62 -3.99
CA PHE A 75 -3.88 -17.20 -5.24
C PHE A 75 -4.83 -18.26 -5.82
N THR A 76 -4.39 -19.51 -5.90
CA THR A 76 -5.19 -20.64 -6.43
C THR A 76 -6.47 -20.89 -5.61
N LYS A 77 -6.43 -20.66 -4.30
CA LYS A 77 -7.63 -20.82 -3.43
C LYS A 77 -8.59 -19.65 -3.64
N PHE A 78 -8.07 -18.43 -3.72
CA PHE A 78 -8.88 -17.24 -3.98
C PHE A 78 -9.59 -17.29 -5.35
N THR A 79 -8.98 -17.91 -6.37
CA THR A 79 -9.56 -18.05 -7.71
C THR A 79 -10.37 -19.34 -7.91
N SER A 80 -10.50 -20.19 -6.88
CA SER A 80 -11.31 -21.42 -6.92
C SER A 80 -12.56 -21.31 -6.04
N ASN A 81 -13.25 -22.43 -5.77
CA ASN A 81 -14.37 -22.48 -4.81
C ASN A 81 -13.92 -22.91 -3.41
N GLU A 82 -12.62 -22.88 -3.12
CA GLU A 82 -12.05 -23.26 -1.85
C GLU A 82 -11.83 -22.04 -0.94
N ARG A 83 -11.95 -22.25 0.37
CA ARG A 83 -11.62 -21.23 1.37
C ARG A 83 -10.13 -21.33 1.72
N ALA A 84 -9.39 -20.24 1.55
CA ALA A 84 -7.99 -20.15 1.93
C ALA A 84 -7.82 -20.20 3.46
N THR A 85 -6.87 -21.01 3.93
CA THR A 85 -6.43 -21.01 5.33
C THR A 85 -5.16 -20.20 5.41
N VAL A 86 -5.19 -19.11 6.16
CA VAL A 86 -4.12 -18.11 6.21
C VAL A 86 -3.48 -18.13 7.60
N ASN A 87 -2.15 -18.25 7.66
CA ASN A 87 -1.38 -18.00 8.88
C ASN A 87 -0.99 -16.52 8.92
N LEU A 88 -1.61 -15.72 9.80
CA LEU A 88 -1.39 -14.28 9.80
C LEU A 88 0.02 -13.88 10.21
N ASN A 89 0.67 -14.62 11.12
CA ASN A 89 2.03 -14.28 11.52
C ASN A 89 3.00 -14.40 10.34
N GLU A 90 2.86 -15.45 9.52
CA GLU A 90 3.70 -15.65 8.32
C GLU A 90 3.44 -14.57 7.28
N VAL A 91 2.16 -14.25 7.03
CA VAL A 91 1.77 -13.20 6.07
C VAL A 91 2.29 -11.83 6.51
N MET A 92 2.06 -11.44 7.77
CA MET A 92 2.48 -10.14 8.28
C MET A 92 4.00 -10.02 8.29
N GLN A 93 4.73 -11.07 8.67
CA GLN A 93 6.20 -11.09 8.57
C GLN A 93 6.67 -10.94 7.11
N ALA A 94 6.05 -11.67 6.18
CA ALA A 94 6.39 -11.57 4.77
C ALA A 94 6.11 -10.17 4.20
N ALA A 95 5.00 -9.54 4.60
CA ALA A 95 4.70 -8.16 4.23
C ALA A 95 5.80 -7.20 4.72
N LEU A 96 6.21 -7.29 5.99
CA LEU A 96 7.27 -6.44 6.56
C LEU A 96 8.61 -6.60 5.83
N VAL A 97 9.02 -7.83 5.53
CA VAL A 97 10.28 -8.12 4.82
C VAL A 97 10.28 -7.56 3.39
N ASN A 98 9.10 -7.43 2.77
CA ASN A 98 8.92 -6.91 1.43
C ASN A 98 8.71 -5.38 1.36
N SER A 99 8.62 -4.68 2.50
CA SER A 99 8.48 -3.20 2.57
C SER A 99 9.85 -2.50 2.67
N ASP A 100 10.88 -2.98 1.96
CA ASP A 100 12.26 -2.45 2.03
C ASP A 100 12.45 -1.06 1.39
N ASP A 101 11.39 -0.57 0.79
CA ASP A 101 11.20 0.76 0.21
C ASP A 101 10.65 1.78 1.23
N ARG A 102 10.45 1.41 2.51
CA ARG A 102 9.93 2.30 3.59
C ARG A 102 11.01 2.78 4.55
N ASP A 103 10.95 4.05 4.97
CA ASP A 103 11.82 4.61 6.02
C ASP A 103 11.75 3.80 7.34
N TRP A 104 12.82 3.76 8.12
CA TRP A 104 12.87 2.93 9.33
C TRP A 104 11.77 3.30 10.35
N ARG A 105 11.36 4.58 10.38
CA ARG A 105 10.30 5.09 11.25
C ARG A 105 8.96 4.41 10.99
N TYR A 106 8.71 3.98 9.75
CA TYR A 106 7.53 3.20 9.38
C TYR A 106 7.37 1.96 10.27
N PHE A 107 8.46 1.21 10.46
CA PHE A 107 8.44 -0.05 11.21
C PHE A 107 8.23 0.18 12.71
N VAL A 108 8.78 1.27 13.25
CA VAL A 108 8.57 1.65 14.65
C VAL A 108 7.11 2.04 14.88
N LEU A 109 6.55 2.89 14.01
CA LEU A 109 5.15 3.32 14.10
C LEU A 109 4.12 2.18 13.88
N LEU A 110 4.54 1.06 13.30
CA LEU A 110 3.66 -0.11 13.15
C LEU A 110 3.45 -0.88 14.45
N VAL A 111 4.41 -0.88 15.37
CA VAL A 111 4.35 -1.70 16.60
C VAL A 111 3.05 -1.54 17.40
N PRO A 112 2.54 -0.33 17.68
CA PRO A 112 1.30 -0.17 18.46
C PRO A 112 0.05 -0.72 17.76
N VAL A 113 0.08 -0.93 16.43
CA VAL A 113 -1.10 -1.35 15.65
C VAL A 113 -1.14 -2.84 15.33
N LEU A 114 -0.03 -3.58 15.45
CA LEU A 114 0.08 -4.97 14.98
C LEU A 114 -0.94 -5.90 15.64
N TYR A 115 -1.17 -5.73 16.96
CA TYR A 115 -2.15 -6.54 17.69
C TYR A 115 -3.56 -6.35 17.13
N ASP A 116 -3.97 -5.09 17.01
CA ASP A 116 -5.29 -4.73 16.51
C ASP A 116 -5.48 -5.19 15.07
N MET A 117 -4.47 -5.04 14.21
CA MET A 117 -4.53 -5.50 12.83
C MET A 117 -4.70 -7.02 12.74
N GLN A 118 -3.98 -7.77 13.57
CA GLN A 118 -4.15 -9.21 13.66
C GLN A 118 -5.57 -9.59 14.10
N GLN A 119 -6.09 -8.95 15.15
CA GLN A 119 -7.46 -9.20 15.64
C GLN A 119 -8.51 -8.82 14.61
N PHE A 120 -8.32 -7.70 13.92
CA PHE A 120 -9.17 -7.25 12.83
C PHE A 120 -9.27 -8.28 11.72
N LEU A 121 -8.13 -8.77 11.22
CA LEU A 121 -8.10 -9.75 10.13
C LEU A 121 -8.68 -11.10 10.57
N VAL A 122 -8.41 -11.57 11.80
CA VAL A 122 -9.07 -12.78 12.34
C VAL A 122 -10.58 -12.60 12.33
N LYS A 123 -11.08 -11.47 12.85
CA LYS A 123 -12.51 -11.17 12.93
C LYS A 123 -13.15 -11.11 11.54
N GLU A 124 -12.62 -10.31 10.62
CA GLU A 124 -13.18 -10.16 9.28
C GLU A 124 -13.07 -11.45 8.46
N SER A 125 -12.02 -12.26 8.68
CA SER A 125 -11.91 -13.58 8.04
C SER A 125 -13.02 -14.54 8.47
N SER A 126 -13.52 -14.45 9.70
CA SER A 126 -14.48 -15.42 10.26
C SER A 126 -15.79 -15.47 9.45
N VAL A 127 -16.21 -14.31 8.93
CA VAL A 127 -17.41 -14.12 8.11
C VAL A 127 -17.13 -14.11 6.61
N ASN A 128 -15.86 -14.15 6.21
CA ASN A 128 -15.44 -14.12 4.81
C ASN A 128 -15.53 -15.52 4.17
N LYS A 129 -16.08 -15.61 2.96
CA LYS A 129 -16.21 -16.90 2.23
C LYS A 129 -14.93 -17.35 1.54
N ARG A 130 -13.98 -16.44 1.29
CA ARG A 130 -12.74 -16.67 0.54
C ARG A 130 -11.57 -17.08 1.43
N PHE A 131 -11.50 -16.60 2.67
CA PHE A 131 -10.41 -16.97 3.58
C PHE A 131 -10.88 -17.15 5.03
N ILE A 132 -10.08 -17.87 5.79
CA ILE A 132 -10.11 -17.94 7.25
C ILE A 132 -8.69 -17.76 7.77
N ALA A 133 -8.53 -16.83 8.69
CA ALA A 133 -7.24 -16.47 9.25
C ALA A 133 -7.05 -17.10 10.62
N HIS A 134 -5.89 -17.69 10.84
CA HIS A 134 -5.43 -18.17 12.12
C HIS A 134 -4.26 -17.32 12.57
N ALA A 135 -4.27 -16.93 13.83
CA ALA A 135 -3.16 -16.25 14.47
C ALA A 135 -2.82 -16.98 15.78
N PRO A 136 -1.53 -17.22 16.06
CA PRO A 136 -1.10 -17.65 17.39
C PRO A 136 -1.30 -16.51 18.41
N LYS A 137 -1.04 -16.79 19.69
CA LYS A 137 -1.06 -15.76 20.74
C LYS A 137 -0.10 -14.62 20.35
N PHE A 138 -0.60 -13.39 20.39
CA PHE A 138 0.20 -12.21 20.11
C PHE A 138 1.26 -12.02 21.21
N ASP A 139 2.49 -11.75 20.79
CA ASP A 139 3.64 -11.46 21.63
C ASP A 139 4.34 -10.22 21.05
N ILE A 140 4.33 -9.13 21.81
CA ILE A 140 4.88 -7.85 21.36
C ILE A 140 6.40 -7.91 21.21
N ASN A 141 7.09 -8.66 22.07
CA ASN A 141 8.55 -8.77 22.03
C ASN A 141 9.01 -9.58 20.82
N PHE A 142 8.24 -10.59 20.44
CA PHE A 142 8.41 -11.28 19.15
C PHE A 142 8.32 -10.30 17.97
N TRP A 143 7.30 -9.44 17.93
CA TRP A 143 7.14 -8.48 16.83
C TRP A 143 8.20 -7.38 16.82
N ARG A 144 8.59 -6.86 17.98
CA ARG A 144 9.70 -5.91 18.09
C ARG A 144 11.01 -6.51 17.60
N MET A 145 11.31 -7.78 17.93
CA MET A 145 12.47 -8.50 17.38
C MET A 145 12.41 -8.61 15.84
N ILE A 146 11.24 -8.96 15.28
CA ILE A 146 11.05 -9.00 13.82
C ILE A 146 11.30 -7.63 13.20
N MET A 147 10.74 -6.55 13.77
CA MET A 147 10.94 -5.19 13.28
C MET A 147 12.40 -4.76 13.33
N ARG A 148 13.11 -4.99 14.44
CA ARG A 148 14.56 -4.71 14.55
C ARG A 148 15.35 -5.45 13.47
N THR A 149 15.02 -6.71 13.22
CA THR A 149 15.64 -7.52 12.17
C THR A 149 15.38 -6.95 10.77
N VAL A 150 14.14 -6.54 10.48
CA VAL A 150 13.77 -5.91 9.20
C VAL A 150 14.49 -4.58 9.01
N ILE A 151 14.55 -3.73 10.04
CA ILE A 151 15.29 -2.47 10.01
C ILE A 151 16.78 -2.73 9.72
N ALA A 152 17.40 -3.71 10.40
CA ALA A 152 18.80 -4.08 10.16
C ALA A 152 19.05 -4.59 8.72
N ILE A 153 18.13 -5.39 8.18
CA ILE A 153 18.18 -5.84 6.78
C ILE A 153 18.13 -4.63 5.83
N ASN A 154 17.21 -3.69 6.07
CA ASN A 154 17.00 -2.52 5.21
C ASN A 154 18.24 -1.62 5.19
N PHE A 155 18.92 -1.44 6.32
CA PHE A 155 20.20 -0.73 6.38
C PHE A 155 21.20 -1.26 5.33
N PHE A 156 21.42 -2.58 5.30
CA PHE A 156 22.36 -3.19 4.35
C PHE A 156 21.86 -3.12 2.90
N LYS A 157 20.55 -3.29 2.66
CA LYS A 157 19.97 -3.10 1.32
C LYS A 157 20.20 -1.68 0.80
N TRP A 158 19.99 -0.66 1.64
CA TRP A 158 20.18 0.74 1.26
C TRP A 158 21.64 1.08 1.00
N GLN A 159 22.57 0.39 1.65
CA GLN A 159 24.00 0.42 1.29
C GLN A 159 24.36 -0.34 0.01
N GLY A 160 23.41 -1.08 -0.59
CA GLY A 160 23.62 -1.84 -1.83
C GLY A 160 24.30 -3.18 -1.62
N LYS A 161 24.20 -3.75 -0.42
CA LYS A 161 24.72 -5.07 -0.10
C LYS A 161 23.74 -6.15 -0.54
N ASP A 162 24.27 -7.31 -0.94
CA ASP A 162 23.49 -8.52 -1.14
C ASP A 162 23.17 -9.17 0.22
N VAL A 163 21.99 -8.88 0.74
CA VAL A 163 21.55 -9.41 2.04
C VAL A 163 21.42 -10.93 2.04
N ALA A 164 21.07 -11.55 0.91
CA ALA A 164 20.92 -13.00 0.83
C ALA A 164 22.28 -13.71 0.95
N GLU A 165 23.35 -13.10 0.44
CA GLU A 165 24.72 -13.55 0.68
C GLU A 165 25.17 -13.27 2.12
N MET A 166 24.87 -12.08 2.65
CA MET A 166 25.24 -11.71 4.03
C MET A 166 24.65 -12.65 5.07
N MET A 167 23.36 -12.99 4.96
CA MET A 167 22.68 -13.93 5.87
C MET A 167 23.34 -15.32 5.90
N LYS A 168 24.09 -15.70 4.86
CA LYS A 168 24.79 -17.00 4.79
C LYS A 168 26.21 -16.94 5.32
N THR A 169 26.83 -15.76 5.32
CA THR A 169 28.29 -15.61 5.45
C THR A 169 28.71 -14.75 6.65
N SER A 170 27.76 -14.07 7.30
CA SER A 170 28.04 -13.10 8.36
C SER A 170 26.90 -13.04 9.39
N ASN A 171 27.25 -12.68 10.62
CA ASN A 171 26.30 -12.38 11.70
C ASN A 171 25.99 -10.86 11.80
N ALA A 172 26.37 -10.05 10.81
CA ALA A 172 26.26 -8.60 10.87
C ALA A 172 24.81 -8.09 11.06
N ILE A 173 23.82 -8.82 10.52
CA ILE A 173 22.40 -8.49 10.72
C ILE A 173 21.99 -8.71 12.17
N ASP A 174 22.40 -9.83 12.77
CA ASP A 174 22.13 -10.14 14.17
C ASP A 174 22.83 -9.14 15.09
N GLU A 175 24.11 -8.83 14.85
CA GLU A 175 24.83 -7.83 15.63
C GLU A 175 24.15 -6.45 15.56
N LEU A 176 23.62 -6.07 14.39
CA LEU A 176 22.97 -4.79 14.21
C LEU A 176 21.58 -4.75 14.85
N GLN A 177 20.76 -5.80 14.70
CA GLN A 177 19.43 -5.85 15.32
C GLN A 177 19.52 -5.89 16.86
N PHE A 178 20.56 -6.47 17.45
CA PHE A 178 20.83 -6.36 18.88
C PHE A 178 21.24 -4.96 19.32
N LYS A 179 21.98 -4.19 18.50
CA LYS A 179 22.26 -2.77 18.81
C LYS A 179 21.03 -1.88 18.78
N PHE A 180 20.00 -2.28 18.04
CA PHE A 180 18.71 -1.59 17.98
C PHE A 180 17.79 -1.93 19.16
N LEU A 181 18.20 -2.83 20.05
CA LEU A 181 17.48 -3.12 21.27
C LEU A 181 17.86 -2.10 22.36
N SER A 182 16.84 -1.54 23.01
CA SER A 182 16.98 -0.89 24.31
C SER A 182 16.49 -1.88 25.37
N GLU A 183 17.42 -2.41 26.17
CA GLU A 183 17.08 -3.33 27.26
C GLU A 183 16.57 -2.53 28.47
N SER A 184 15.33 -2.80 28.88
CA SER A 184 14.76 -2.32 30.15
C SER A 184 14.31 -3.51 30.99
N GLU A 185 14.11 -3.31 32.30
CA GLU A 185 13.70 -4.40 33.21
C GLU A 185 12.28 -4.92 32.93
N ASP A 186 11.45 -4.17 32.19
CA ASP A 186 10.02 -4.48 31.99
C ASP A 186 9.68 -4.98 30.58
N ASP A 187 10.21 -4.36 29.52
CA ASP A 187 9.95 -4.75 28.12
C ASP A 187 11.11 -4.37 27.17
N ASP A 188 11.33 -5.19 26.13
CA ASP A 188 12.22 -4.86 25.01
C ASP A 188 11.69 -3.63 24.28
N ASP A 189 12.52 -2.63 24.00
CA ASP A 189 12.13 -1.50 23.14
C ASP A 189 13.17 -1.20 22.05
N PHE A 190 12.86 -0.26 21.16
CA PHE A 190 13.81 0.23 20.16
C PHE A 190 14.78 1.24 20.77
N ASN A 191 16.08 1.05 20.53
CA ASN A 191 17.06 2.10 20.76
C ASN A 191 17.02 3.10 19.59
N LEU A 192 16.07 4.02 19.67
CA LEU A 192 15.79 4.93 18.56
C LEU A 192 16.94 5.91 18.26
N GLU A 193 17.74 6.28 19.26
CA GLU A 193 18.94 7.11 19.07
C GLU A 193 19.98 6.39 18.20
N ILE A 194 20.27 5.12 18.52
CA ILE A 194 21.20 4.30 17.73
C ILE A 194 20.66 4.05 16.32
N ILE A 195 19.36 3.77 16.17
CA ILE A 195 18.75 3.59 14.85
C ILE A 195 18.91 4.87 14.02
N ASN A 196 18.52 6.03 14.57
CA ASN A 196 18.59 7.30 13.86
C ASN A 196 20.03 7.67 13.45
N GLU A 197 21.02 7.45 14.32
CA GLU A 197 22.43 7.65 13.97
C GLU A 197 22.88 6.69 12.86
N THR A 198 22.50 5.41 12.95
CA THR A 198 22.88 4.39 11.97
C THR A 198 22.39 4.72 10.56
N PHE A 199 21.19 5.28 10.45
CA PHE A 199 20.57 5.66 9.17
C PHE A 199 20.90 7.09 8.73
N ARG A 200 21.75 7.82 9.45
CA ARG A 200 22.11 9.20 9.08
C ARG A 200 22.68 9.27 7.67
N GLY A 201 22.04 10.05 6.81
CA GLY A 201 22.46 10.24 5.41
C GLY A 201 22.17 9.06 4.49
N LEU A 202 21.40 8.06 4.95
CA LEU A 202 20.83 7.01 4.12
C LEU A 202 19.36 7.32 3.85
N SER A 203 18.90 6.97 2.66
CA SER A 203 17.49 7.07 2.28
C SER A 203 16.99 5.72 1.76
N PRO A 204 15.66 5.47 1.85
CA PRO A 204 15.06 4.26 1.30
C PRO A 204 15.39 4.05 -0.17
N LYS A 205 15.70 2.80 -0.54
CA LYS A 205 15.88 2.43 -1.95
C LYS A 205 14.55 2.07 -2.57
N MET A 206 14.02 3.01 -3.34
CA MET A 206 12.81 2.76 -4.11
C MET A 206 13.12 2.11 -5.46
N LYS A 207 12.19 1.29 -5.94
CA LYS A 207 12.25 0.77 -7.31
C LYS A 207 12.05 1.94 -8.28
N PRO A 208 13.00 2.21 -9.20
CA PRO A 208 12.86 3.30 -10.15
C PRO A 208 11.70 3.03 -11.13
N LEU A 209 11.05 4.10 -11.58
CA LEU A 209 10.06 4.05 -12.62
C LEU A 209 10.72 3.81 -13.99
N LYS A 210 9.98 3.23 -14.92
CA LYS A 210 10.52 2.88 -16.24
C LYS A 210 10.67 4.12 -17.12
N ASN A 211 11.77 4.14 -17.87
CA ASN A 211 12.05 5.11 -18.94
C ASN A 211 12.13 6.57 -18.47
N THR A 212 12.74 6.82 -17.31
CA THR A 212 12.88 8.17 -16.72
C THR A 212 14.21 8.85 -17.05
N ASP A 213 15.28 8.09 -17.29
CA ASP A 213 16.66 8.60 -17.35
C ASP A 213 16.89 9.65 -18.46
N ASP A 214 16.42 9.40 -19.68
CA ASP A 214 16.70 10.22 -20.87
C ASP A 214 15.52 11.10 -21.33
N VAL A 215 14.60 11.40 -20.42
CA VAL A 215 13.41 12.22 -20.75
C VAL A 215 13.80 13.69 -20.87
N GLN A 216 13.64 14.25 -22.08
CA GLN A 216 13.99 15.63 -22.40
C GLN A 216 12.78 16.56 -22.38
N LYS A 217 13.01 17.86 -22.13
CA LYS A 217 11.98 18.90 -22.30
C LYS A 217 11.49 18.92 -23.75
N LEU A 218 10.18 18.99 -23.95
CA LEU A 218 9.60 19.09 -25.28
C LEU A 218 9.96 20.44 -25.91
N GLN A 219 9.99 20.46 -27.24
CA GLN A 219 10.21 21.66 -28.04
C GLN A 219 9.02 21.89 -28.98
N PRO A 220 8.62 23.15 -29.20
CA PRO A 220 9.16 24.38 -28.59
C PRO A 220 8.80 24.53 -27.11
N SER A 221 9.48 25.44 -26.41
CA SER A 221 9.07 25.86 -25.06
C SER A 221 7.66 26.48 -25.07
N LEU A 222 6.89 26.21 -24.01
CA LEU A 222 5.60 26.85 -23.82
C LEU A 222 5.78 28.35 -23.56
N SER A 223 4.95 29.15 -24.20
CA SER A 223 4.81 30.57 -23.86
C SER A 223 4.15 30.75 -22.48
N PRO A 224 4.30 31.92 -21.84
CA PRO A 224 3.61 32.22 -20.58
C PRO A 224 2.08 32.07 -20.67
N ASP A 225 1.48 32.45 -21.79
CA ASP A 225 0.03 32.33 -22.03
C ASP A 225 -0.41 30.87 -22.13
N GLU A 226 0.40 30.01 -22.76
CA GLU A 226 0.13 28.57 -22.83
C GLU A 226 0.27 27.91 -21.46
N MET A 227 1.26 28.31 -20.65
CA MET A 227 1.39 27.83 -19.28
C MET A 227 0.19 28.25 -18.44
N GLN A 228 -0.22 29.52 -18.50
CA GLN A 228 -1.39 29.99 -17.77
C GLN A 228 -2.68 29.27 -18.21
N THR A 229 -2.83 29.01 -19.52
CA THR A 229 -3.95 28.23 -20.06
C THR A 229 -3.98 26.80 -19.49
N GLU A 230 -2.81 26.18 -19.29
CA GLU A 230 -2.71 24.85 -18.69
C GLU A 230 -3.12 24.86 -17.21
N ILE A 231 -2.70 25.86 -16.44
CA ILE A 231 -3.09 25.99 -15.02
C ILE A 231 -4.59 26.23 -14.89
N GLU A 232 -5.16 27.14 -15.69
CA GLU A 232 -6.61 27.35 -15.68
C GLU A 232 -7.41 26.12 -16.11
N PHE A 233 -6.85 25.31 -17.02
CA PHE A 233 -7.42 24.03 -17.38
C PHE A 233 -7.37 23.04 -16.22
N ALA A 234 -6.24 22.97 -15.51
CA ALA A 234 -6.05 22.12 -14.35
C ALA A 234 -7.10 22.44 -13.27
N ASP A 235 -7.21 23.70 -12.86
CA ASP A 235 -8.17 24.14 -11.83
C ASP A 235 -9.61 23.72 -12.16
N LYS A 236 -10.06 24.02 -13.39
CA LYS A 236 -11.41 23.70 -13.85
C LYS A 236 -11.65 22.19 -13.95
N SER A 237 -10.63 21.41 -14.32
CA SER A 237 -10.77 19.97 -14.54
C SER A 237 -10.70 19.21 -13.23
N LEU A 238 -9.82 19.62 -12.32
CA LEU A 238 -9.67 19.06 -10.99
C LEU A 238 -10.89 19.33 -10.12
N GLN A 239 -11.46 20.54 -10.19
CA GLN A 239 -12.74 20.82 -9.54
C GLN A 239 -13.84 19.86 -10.02
N LYS A 240 -13.98 19.69 -11.35
CA LYS A 240 -14.97 18.76 -11.91
C LYS A 240 -14.68 17.30 -11.59
N PHE A 241 -13.41 16.93 -11.43
CA PHE A 241 -13.02 15.60 -11.00
C PHE A 241 -13.45 15.36 -9.55
N GLN A 242 -13.19 16.31 -8.66
CA GLN A 242 -13.63 16.27 -7.26
C GLN A 242 -15.16 16.19 -7.14
N GLU A 243 -15.88 16.99 -7.92
CA GLU A 243 -17.35 17.01 -7.96
C GLU A 243 -17.98 15.74 -8.55
N ALA A 244 -17.28 15.09 -9.49
CA ALA A 244 -17.74 13.85 -10.11
C ALA A 244 -17.50 12.61 -9.24
N SER A 245 -16.59 12.72 -8.28
CA SER A 245 -16.32 11.68 -7.29
C SER A 245 -17.39 11.65 -6.21
N VAL A 246 -17.47 10.55 -5.47
CA VAL A 246 -18.29 10.50 -4.25
C VAL A 246 -17.81 11.62 -3.33
N LYS A 247 -18.75 12.39 -2.78
CA LYS A 247 -18.45 13.54 -1.93
C LYS A 247 -17.47 13.12 -0.82
N ASP A 248 -16.44 13.94 -0.62
CA ASP A 248 -15.39 13.77 0.39
C ASP A 248 -14.46 12.56 0.15
N VAL A 249 -14.45 11.95 -1.05
CA VAL A 249 -13.51 10.87 -1.41
C VAL A 249 -12.22 11.39 -2.04
N VAL A 250 -12.30 12.41 -2.90
CA VAL A 250 -11.10 13.05 -3.46
C VAL A 250 -10.70 14.20 -2.56
N SER A 251 -9.64 13.99 -1.78
CA SER A 251 -9.14 14.94 -0.79
C SER A 251 -8.39 16.11 -1.44
N ASP A 252 -8.21 17.20 -0.70
CA ASP A 252 -7.38 18.32 -1.15
C ASP A 252 -5.93 17.88 -1.40
N ASN A 253 -5.44 16.87 -0.68
CA ASN A 253 -4.11 16.29 -0.88
C ASN A 253 -4.00 15.68 -2.30
N VAL A 254 -5.01 14.93 -2.74
CA VAL A 254 -5.11 14.40 -4.11
C VAL A 254 -5.17 15.54 -5.13
N ILE A 255 -6.00 16.55 -4.90
CA ILE A 255 -6.15 17.68 -5.83
C ILE A 255 -4.82 18.43 -6.00
N ASN A 256 -4.10 18.69 -4.90
CA ASN A 256 -2.81 19.36 -4.94
C ASN A 256 -1.74 18.52 -5.65
N MET A 257 -1.72 17.20 -5.43
CA MET A 257 -0.82 16.30 -6.15
C MET A 257 -1.11 16.30 -7.66
N LEU A 258 -2.38 16.20 -8.07
CA LEU A 258 -2.74 16.22 -9.49
C LEU A 258 -2.52 17.59 -10.13
N HIS A 259 -2.70 18.68 -9.38
CA HIS A 259 -2.34 20.03 -9.82
C HIS A 259 -0.82 20.13 -10.06
N ALA A 260 0.00 19.54 -9.19
CA ALA A 260 1.44 19.49 -9.37
C ALA A 260 1.86 18.79 -10.67
N PHE A 261 1.14 17.74 -11.11
CA PHE A 261 1.36 17.16 -12.45
C PHE A 261 1.11 18.16 -13.58
N HIS A 262 0.08 19.01 -13.49
CA HIS A 262 -0.15 20.04 -14.51
C HIS A 262 0.93 21.11 -14.51
N GLU A 263 1.19 21.73 -13.35
CA GLU A 263 2.16 22.81 -13.23
C GLU A 263 3.59 22.33 -13.54
N GLY A 264 3.99 21.24 -12.91
CA GLY A 264 5.33 20.69 -13.04
C GLY A 264 5.61 20.13 -14.43
N MET A 265 4.65 19.49 -15.10
CA MET A 265 4.85 19.06 -16.49
C MET A 265 4.98 20.23 -17.46
N ALA A 266 4.24 21.31 -17.24
CA ALA A 266 4.35 22.52 -18.05
C ALA A 266 5.72 23.19 -17.88
N ARG A 267 6.21 23.34 -16.63
CA ARG A 267 7.48 24.01 -16.32
C ARG A 267 8.71 23.14 -16.60
N GLU A 268 8.66 21.87 -16.22
CA GLU A 268 9.81 20.97 -16.35
C GLU A 268 9.91 20.33 -17.72
N PHE A 269 8.81 20.12 -18.42
CA PHE A 269 8.85 19.39 -19.69
C PHE A 269 8.24 20.14 -20.88
N ASN A 270 7.80 21.39 -20.72
CA ASN A 270 7.06 22.13 -21.74
C ASN A 270 5.83 21.33 -22.26
N ALA A 271 5.18 20.57 -21.38
CA ALA A 271 4.13 19.64 -21.75
C ALA A 271 2.80 20.03 -21.09
N THR A 272 1.82 20.42 -21.91
CA THR A 272 0.42 20.49 -21.50
C THR A 272 -0.19 19.09 -21.39
N HIS A 273 -1.34 18.95 -20.73
CA HIS A 273 -2.06 17.67 -20.60
C HIS A 273 -2.27 16.90 -21.91
N LYS A 274 -2.32 17.60 -23.05
CA LYS A 274 -2.48 16.99 -24.38
C LYS A 274 -1.22 16.30 -24.89
N LEU A 275 -0.07 16.66 -24.35
CA LEU A 275 1.25 16.15 -24.73
C LEU A 275 1.81 15.14 -23.73
N TRP A 276 1.06 14.83 -22.68
CA TRP A 276 1.47 13.84 -21.67
C TRP A 276 1.73 12.48 -22.32
N ARG A 277 2.84 11.88 -21.91
CA ARG A 277 3.29 10.54 -22.29
C ARG A 277 3.72 9.81 -21.03
N ALA A 278 3.65 8.49 -21.03
CA ALA A 278 3.95 7.69 -19.86
C ALA A 278 5.36 7.95 -19.29
N ASN A 279 6.37 8.09 -20.16
CA ASN A 279 7.73 8.39 -19.74
C ASN A 279 7.87 9.79 -19.10
N LEU A 280 7.13 10.79 -19.59
CA LEU A 280 7.10 12.12 -18.98
C LEU A 280 6.45 12.09 -17.60
N LEU A 281 5.32 11.39 -17.46
CA LEU A 281 4.63 11.22 -16.18
C LEU A 281 5.52 10.50 -15.15
N ASN A 282 6.17 9.40 -15.55
CA ASN A 282 7.10 8.69 -14.69
C ASN A 282 8.30 9.56 -14.31
N ALA A 283 8.90 10.28 -15.27
CA ALA A 283 10.05 11.15 -15.00
C ALA A 283 9.68 12.29 -14.06
N PHE A 284 8.50 12.90 -14.24
CA PHE A 284 8.00 13.93 -13.32
C PHE A 284 7.78 13.37 -11.91
N ALA A 285 7.08 12.24 -11.79
CA ALA A 285 6.82 11.59 -10.50
C ALA A 285 8.13 11.27 -9.74
N GLU A 286 9.14 10.78 -10.45
CA GLU A 286 10.42 10.38 -9.86
C GLU A 286 11.35 11.55 -9.53
N LYS A 287 11.38 12.59 -10.36
CA LYS A 287 12.43 13.62 -10.28
C LYS A 287 11.97 14.96 -9.71
N HIS A 288 10.67 15.27 -9.81
CA HIS A 288 10.18 16.64 -9.61
C HIS A 288 8.91 16.74 -8.77
N LEU A 289 8.14 15.66 -8.59
CA LEU A 289 6.83 15.73 -7.95
C LEU A 289 6.86 16.42 -6.58
N LEU A 290 7.85 16.10 -5.73
CA LEU A 290 7.98 16.70 -4.40
C LEU A 290 8.42 18.17 -4.40
N ASP A 291 8.91 18.71 -5.53
CA ASP A 291 9.18 20.14 -5.68
C ASP A 291 7.89 20.95 -5.87
N TYR A 292 6.83 20.29 -6.36
CA TYR A 292 5.54 20.90 -6.71
C TYR A 292 4.40 20.48 -5.79
N TRP A 293 4.56 19.40 -5.03
CA TRP A 293 3.57 18.89 -4.08
C TRP A 293 4.22 18.58 -2.74
N THR A 294 3.59 19.07 -1.67
CA THR A 294 3.94 18.67 -0.30
C THR A 294 2.91 17.66 0.19
N PRO A 295 3.29 16.38 0.38
CA PRO A 295 2.39 15.37 0.92
C PRO A 295 1.83 15.75 2.28
N GLN A 296 0.67 15.21 2.61
CA GLN A 296 0.01 15.34 3.91
C GLN A 296 -0.34 13.95 4.43
N TRP A 297 -0.35 13.78 5.75
CA TRP A 297 -0.68 12.51 6.37
C TRP A 297 -2.08 12.03 6.00
N ARG A 298 -3.06 12.92 5.99
CA ARG A 298 -4.45 12.54 5.71
C ARG A 298 -4.62 12.09 4.26
N ASP A 299 -5.33 10.97 4.09
CA ASP A 299 -5.73 10.41 2.79
C ASP A 299 -4.50 10.08 1.92
N LEU A 300 -3.49 9.46 2.54
CA LEU A 300 -2.22 9.15 1.91
C LEU A 300 -2.22 7.77 1.25
N ASP A 301 -2.87 6.79 1.88
CA ASP A 301 -2.93 5.42 1.36
C ASP A 301 -3.72 5.34 0.04
N GLY A 302 -3.03 4.89 -1.02
CA GLY A 302 -3.57 4.79 -2.38
C GLY A 302 -3.65 6.10 -3.16
N ILE A 303 -3.06 7.20 -2.66
CA ILE A 303 -3.08 8.51 -3.32
C ILE A 303 -2.52 8.47 -4.75
N GLY A 304 -1.47 7.69 -5.00
CA GLY A 304 -0.88 7.50 -6.32
C GLY A 304 -1.84 6.84 -7.32
N GLY A 305 -2.78 6.02 -6.84
CA GLY A 305 -3.84 5.44 -7.66
C GLY A 305 -4.74 6.50 -8.31
N GLU A 306 -4.85 7.69 -7.71
CA GLU A 306 -5.66 8.78 -8.23
C GLU A 306 -5.11 9.38 -9.52
N VAL A 307 -3.83 9.19 -9.83
CA VAL A 307 -3.26 9.55 -11.15
C VAL A 307 -4.01 8.80 -12.25
N LYS A 308 -4.20 7.49 -12.10
CA LYS A 308 -4.92 6.67 -13.09
C LYS A 308 -6.41 7.02 -13.15
N SER A 309 -7.04 7.26 -12.00
CA SER A 309 -8.43 7.73 -11.90
C SER A 309 -8.62 9.04 -12.67
N TYR A 310 -7.71 9.99 -12.49
CA TYR A 310 -7.76 11.29 -13.15
C TYR A 310 -7.48 11.21 -14.66
N LEU A 311 -6.48 10.42 -15.09
CA LEU A 311 -6.24 10.18 -16.52
C LEU A 311 -7.47 9.57 -17.20
N THR A 312 -8.14 8.64 -16.52
CA THR A 312 -9.39 8.03 -17.00
C THR A 312 -10.50 9.08 -17.09
N PHE A 313 -10.62 9.95 -16.09
CA PHE A 313 -11.55 11.08 -16.10
C PHE A 313 -11.28 12.03 -17.29
N LEU A 314 -10.04 12.48 -17.49
CA LEU A 314 -9.67 13.35 -18.62
C LEU A 314 -9.97 12.70 -19.97
N SER A 315 -9.68 11.42 -20.13
CA SER A 315 -10.03 10.66 -21.33
C SER A 315 -11.54 10.58 -21.53
N SER A 316 -12.34 10.40 -20.47
CA SER A 316 -13.81 10.39 -20.55
C SER A 316 -14.39 11.74 -21.02
N LYS A 317 -13.69 12.84 -20.70
CA LYS A 317 -14.01 14.19 -21.16
C LYS A 317 -13.41 14.53 -22.52
N LYS A 318 -12.72 13.58 -23.17
CA LYS A 318 -11.98 13.76 -24.43
C LYS A 318 -10.91 14.85 -24.36
N ALA A 319 -10.41 15.15 -23.16
CA ALA A 319 -9.32 16.11 -22.94
C ALA A 319 -7.94 15.46 -23.17
N LEU A 320 -7.87 14.13 -23.10
CA LEU A 320 -6.65 13.35 -23.27
C LEU A 320 -6.89 12.22 -24.29
N THR A 321 -5.84 11.89 -25.04
CA THR A 321 -5.81 10.77 -26.00
C THR A 321 -4.77 9.73 -25.59
N GLY A 322 -4.95 8.47 -25.97
CA GLY A 322 -3.95 7.43 -25.71
C GLY A 322 -3.94 6.89 -24.27
N LEU A 323 -5.09 6.91 -23.58
CA LEU A 323 -5.21 6.40 -22.20
C LEU A 323 -4.61 4.99 -22.02
N GLY A 324 -4.81 4.09 -22.99
CA GLY A 324 -4.27 2.74 -22.93
C GLY A 324 -2.74 2.72 -22.82
N ASP A 325 -2.06 3.52 -23.63
CA ASP A 325 -0.59 3.61 -23.62
C ASP A 325 -0.06 4.29 -22.36
N LEU A 326 -0.77 5.30 -21.86
CA LEU A 326 -0.44 5.94 -20.59
C LEU A 326 -0.52 4.93 -19.44
N VAL A 327 -1.67 4.28 -19.27
CA VAL A 327 -1.89 3.32 -18.18
C VAL A 327 -0.92 2.14 -18.25
N ALA A 328 -0.63 1.63 -19.45
CA ALA A 328 0.34 0.55 -19.63
C ALA A 328 1.79 1.00 -19.37
N GLY A 329 2.12 2.26 -19.64
CA GLY A 329 3.46 2.80 -19.44
C GLY A 329 3.74 3.32 -18.02
N THR A 330 2.69 3.56 -17.21
CA THR A 330 2.80 4.07 -15.84
C THR A 330 2.36 3.03 -14.78
N LEU A 331 2.58 1.74 -15.03
CA LEU A 331 2.06 0.65 -14.18
C LEU A 331 2.51 0.69 -12.71
N ASP A 332 3.70 1.22 -12.42
CA ASP A 332 4.27 1.28 -11.07
C ASP A 332 4.16 2.69 -10.43
N ILE A 333 3.54 3.66 -11.13
CA ILE A 333 3.51 5.07 -10.69
C ILE A 333 2.69 5.26 -9.41
N ASP A 334 1.65 4.45 -9.23
CA ASP A 334 0.74 4.49 -8.09
C ASP A 334 1.49 4.18 -6.80
N ARG A 335 2.08 2.98 -6.72
CA ARG A 335 2.88 2.55 -5.59
C ARG A 335 4.03 3.51 -5.36
N TYR A 336 4.74 3.94 -6.42
CA TYR A 336 5.88 4.84 -6.28
C TYR A 336 5.50 6.14 -5.56
N ILE A 337 4.39 6.76 -5.96
CA ILE A 337 3.89 7.99 -5.34
C ILE A 337 3.48 7.74 -3.89
N ASP A 338 2.77 6.63 -3.61
CA ASP A 338 2.39 6.27 -2.25
C ASP A 338 3.63 6.15 -1.35
N VAL A 339 4.68 5.47 -1.83
CA VAL A 339 5.94 5.23 -1.10
C VAL A 339 6.72 6.53 -0.87
N ILE A 340 6.94 7.34 -1.92
CA ILE A 340 7.74 8.57 -1.79
C ILE A 340 7.05 9.55 -0.85
N ALA A 341 5.70 9.59 -0.90
CA ALA A 341 4.91 10.47 -0.07
C ALA A 341 5.02 10.10 1.42
N ILE A 342 4.81 8.83 1.77
CA ILE A 342 4.94 8.37 3.17
C ILE A 342 6.37 8.52 3.68
N ASN A 343 7.39 8.20 2.87
CA ASN A 343 8.79 8.38 3.28
C ASN A 343 9.11 9.85 3.53
N SER A 344 8.66 10.77 2.67
CA SER A 344 8.90 12.20 2.85
C SER A 344 8.25 12.78 4.11
N LEU A 345 7.15 12.18 4.58
CA LEU A 345 6.47 12.56 5.81
C LEU A 345 7.15 11.95 7.04
N LEU A 346 7.54 10.68 6.96
CA LEU A 346 8.29 10.00 8.02
C LEU A 346 9.61 10.70 8.30
N GLU A 347 10.37 11.09 7.26
CA GLU A 347 11.65 11.80 7.41
C GLU A 347 11.53 13.13 8.17
N LYS A 348 10.34 13.76 8.18
CA LYS A 348 10.07 15.01 8.89
C LYS A 348 9.74 14.81 10.37
N LEU A 349 9.44 13.58 10.80
CA LEU A 349 9.17 13.27 12.21
C LEU A 349 10.48 13.30 13.01
N ASP A 350 10.48 14.09 14.08
CA ASP A 350 11.59 14.11 15.02
C ASP A 350 11.51 12.92 16.00
N MET A 351 12.59 12.73 16.77
CA MET A 351 12.68 11.62 17.72
C MET A 351 11.58 11.65 18.79
N LYS A 352 11.19 12.85 19.26
CA LYS A 352 10.19 12.99 20.31
C LYS A 352 8.79 12.68 19.79
N ASP A 353 8.52 13.05 18.54
CA ASP A 353 7.28 12.70 17.87
C ASP A 353 7.16 11.19 17.71
N ILE A 354 8.24 10.51 17.30
CA ILE A 354 8.27 9.04 17.16
C ILE A 354 8.02 8.36 18.51
N GLU A 355 8.75 8.74 19.56
CA GLU A 355 8.59 8.18 20.92
C GLU A 355 7.16 8.32 21.46
N LYS A 356 6.48 9.42 21.12
CA LYS A 356 5.10 9.67 21.55
C LYS A 356 4.08 8.80 20.79
N LEU A 357 4.43 8.42 19.56
CA LEU A 357 3.57 7.69 18.63
C LEU A 357 3.75 6.17 18.72
N SER A 358 4.90 5.69 19.21
CA SER A 358 5.32 4.28 19.27
C SER A 358 4.83 3.51 20.49
#